data_AF-A0A7C5WHV8-F1
#
_entry.id   AF-A0A7C5WHV8-F1
#
_cell.length_a   1.000
_cell.length_b   1.000
_cell.length_c   1.000
_cell.angle_alpha   90.00
_cell.angle_beta   90.00
_cell.angle_gamma   90.00
#
_symmetry.space_group_name_H-M   'P 1'
#
loop_
_entity.id
_entity.type
_entity.pdbx_description
1 polymer ?
#
loop_
_entity_poly.entity_id
_entity_poly.type
_entity_poly.pdbx_seq_one_letter_code
_entity_poly.pdbx_strand_id
1 'polypeptide(L)'
;MITLTFPDGSTRQFDDGATGADVAAAISKSLAKKALAVEVNGRLRDLSDPIASDATVRIITRDDPEGLQLIRHDAAHIMAQAVQELYPGTQVTIGPVIENGFYYDFYRNEPFT
;
A
#
# COMPACT_ATOMS: atom_id res chain seq x y z
N MET A 1 2.48 17.98 17.36
CA MET A 1 1.11 17.87 16.80
C MET A 1 1.13 18.40 15.40
N ILE A 2 0.45 17.73 14.48
CA ILE A 2 0.29 18.10 13.07
C ILE A 2 -1.20 18.28 12.77
N THR A 3 -1.51 19.17 11.84
CA THR A 3 -2.88 19.40 11.36
C THR A 3 -3.07 18.68 10.03
N LEU A 4 -4.00 17.72 10.02
CA LEU A 4 -4.35 16.97 8.81
C LEU A 4 -5.70 17.45 8.26
N THR A 5 -5.71 17.75 6.97
CA THR A 5 -6.89 18.20 6.22
C THR A 5 -7.45 17.06 5.38
N PHE A 6 -8.74 16.77 5.53
CA PHE A 6 -9.44 15.67 4.86
C PHE A 6 -10.15 16.13 3.58
N PRO A 7 -10.60 15.20 2.70
CA PRO A 7 -11.22 15.55 1.42
C PRO A 7 -12.52 16.36 1.54
N ASP A 8 -13.21 16.26 2.68
CA ASP A 8 -14.40 17.06 2.99
C ASP A 8 -14.07 18.49 3.49
N GLY A 9 -12.79 18.85 3.52
CA GLY A 9 -12.29 20.13 4.03
C GLY A 9 -12.20 20.21 5.56
N SER A 10 -12.61 19.16 6.28
CA SER A 10 -12.43 19.11 7.73
C SER A 10 -10.96 18.99 8.09
N THR A 11 -10.60 19.49 9.28
CA THR A 11 -9.24 19.40 9.82
C THR A 11 -9.26 18.72 11.18
N ARG A 12 -8.22 17.94 11.49
CA ARG A 12 -8.03 17.33 12.81
C ARG A 12 -6.55 17.36 13.19
N GLN A 13 -6.29 17.41 14.50
CA GLN A 13 -4.93 17.34 15.02
C GLN A 13 -4.55 15.89 15.37
N PHE A 14 -3.32 15.54 15.05
CA PHE A 14 -2.69 14.28 15.40
C PHE A 14 -1.33 14.54 16.05
N ASP A 15 -0.80 13.53 16.74
CA ASP A 15 0.57 13.60 17.25
C ASP A 15 1.58 13.65 16.11
N ASP A 16 2.75 14.21 16.39
CA ASP A 16 3.84 14.24 15.41
C ASP A 16 4.28 12.80 15.08
N GLY A 17 4.47 12.52 13.79
CA GLY A 17 4.78 11.18 13.30
C GLY A 17 3.59 10.22 13.24
N ALA A 18 2.34 10.70 13.41
CA ALA A 18 1.16 9.88 13.19
C ALA A 18 1.15 9.27 11.77
N THR A 19 0.66 8.05 11.66
CA THR A 19 0.68 7.27 10.42
C THR A 19 -0.69 7.24 9.74
N GLY A 20 -0.73 6.81 8.49
CA GLY A 20 -2.00 6.57 7.79
C GLY A 20 -2.91 5.58 8.52
N ALA A 21 -2.34 4.58 9.19
CA ALA A 21 -3.07 3.63 10.02
C ALA A 21 -3.75 4.31 11.23
N ASP A 22 -3.03 5.21 11.92
CA ASP A 22 -3.57 5.96 13.06
C ASP A 22 -4.72 6.86 12.62
N VAL A 23 -4.55 7.55 11.49
CA VAL A 23 -5.58 8.41 10.89
C VAL A 23 -6.83 7.61 10.56
N ALA A 24 -6.69 6.45 9.90
CA ALA A 24 -7.82 5.59 9.55
C ALA A 24 -8.56 5.07 10.80
N ALA A 25 -7.80 4.69 11.85
CA ALA A 25 -8.34 4.22 13.12
C ALA A 25 -9.12 5.31 13.88
N ALA A 26 -8.62 6.55 13.86
CA ALA A 26 -9.28 7.70 14.47
C ALA A 26 -10.58 8.10 13.75
N ILE A 27 -10.73 7.80 12.47
CA ILE A 27 -11.98 8.01 11.72
C ILE A 27 -13.00 6.93 12.08
N SER A 28 -12.66 5.64 11.89
CA SER A 28 -13.49 4.52 12.33
C SER A 28 -12.75 3.19 12.28
N LYS A 29 -13.16 2.24 13.13
CA LYS A 29 -12.68 0.84 13.08
C LYS A 29 -12.96 0.16 11.73
N SER A 30 -14.04 0.54 11.05
CA SER A 30 -14.39 -0.02 9.73
C SER A 30 -13.42 0.47 8.65
N LEU A 31 -13.09 1.77 8.65
CA LEU A 31 -12.14 2.34 7.70
C LEU A 31 -10.73 1.79 7.94
N ALA A 32 -10.28 1.69 9.18
CA ALA A 32 -8.98 1.10 9.51
C ALA A 32 -8.80 -0.32 8.95
N LYS A 33 -9.86 -1.13 8.93
CA LYS A 33 -9.83 -2.49 8.34
C LYS A 33 -9.81 -2.50 6.82
N LYS A 34 -10.28 -1.44 6.17
CA LYS A 34 -10.40 -1.33 4.71
C LYS A 34 -9.24 -0.54 4.08
N ALA A 35 -8.48 0.18 4.90
CA ALA A 35 -7.36 0.99 4.47
C ALA A 35 -6.29 0.09 3.82
N LEU A 36 -5.84 0.48 2.63
CA LEU A 36 -4.74 -0.16 1.90
C LEU A 36 -3.48 0.73 1.93
N ALA A 37 -3.67 2.03 1.74
CA ALA A 37 -2.60 3.03 1.68
C ALA A 37 -3.14 4.38 2.16
N VAL A 38 -2.27 5.38 2.24
CA VAL A 38 -2.63 6.77 2.49
C VAL A 38 -2.07 7.65 1.40
N GLU A 39 -2.87 8.56 0.86
CA GLU A 39 -2.38 9.65 0.05
C GLU A 39 -2.09 10.85 0.96
N VAL A 40 -0.86 11.37 0.90
CA VAL A 40 -0.40 12.52 1.66
C VAL A 40 0.10 13.58 0.69
N ASN A 41 -0.52 14.76 0.67
CA ASN A 41 -0.21 15.85 -0.27
C ASN A 41 -0.20 15.37 -1.74
N GLY A 42 -1.19 14.56 -2.13
CA GLY A 42 -1.33 14.04 -3.49
C GLY A 42 -0.36 12.89 -3.83
N ARG A 43 0.40 12.37 -2.86
CA ARG A 43 1.34 11.25 -3.07
C ARG A 43 0.92 10.03 -2.28
N LEU A 44 0.83 8.89 -2.96
CA LEU A 44 0.54 7.60 -2.35
C LEU A 44 1.71 7.13 -1.47
N ARG A 45 1.40 6.67 -0.25
CA ARG A 45 2.35 6.19 0.75
C ARG A 45 1.77 5.02 1.54
N ASP A 46 2.65 4.24 2.15
CA ASP A 46 2.26 3.14 3.03
C ASP A 46 1.54 3.63 4.29
N LEU A 47 0.64 2.81 4.82
CA LEU A 47 -0.10 3.17 6.04
C LEU A 47 0.79 3.32 7.26
N SER A 48 1.97 2.69 7.27
CA SER A 48 2.95 2.76 8.36
C SER A 48 3.88 3.96 8.26
N ASP A 49 3.85 4.69 7.15
CA ASP A 49 4.74 5.83 6.96
C ASP A 49 4.36 6.98 7.90
N PRO A 50 5.33 7.57 8.63
CA PRO A 50 5.07 8.71 9.49
C PRO A 50 4.78 9.96 8.66
N ILE A 51 3.79 10.73 9.10
CA ILE A 51 3.46 12.06 8.59
C ILE A 51 4.12 13.09 9.51
N ALA A 52 5.11 13.83 8.99
CA ALA A 52 5.99 14.69 9.78
C ALA A 52 5.58 16.16 9.82
N SER A 53 4.52 16.54 9.11
CA SER A 53 4.07 17.92 9.01
C SER A 53 2.59 17.98 8.66
N ASP A 54 2.01 19.17 8.79
CA ASP A 54 0.68 19.47 8.28
C ASP A 54 0.56 19.04 6.81
N ALA A 55 -0.56 18.40 6.48
CA ALA A 55 -0.75 17.78 5.17
C ALA A 55 -2.23 17.59 4.83
N THR A 56 -2.53 17.49 3.54
CA THR A 56 -3.78 16.89 3.08
C THR A 56 -3.66 15.37 3.10
N VAL A 57 -4.69 14.68 3.57
CA VAL A 57 -4.69 13.22 3.67
C VAL A 57 -5.97 12.60 3.12
N ARG A 58 -5.83 11.47 2.43
CA ARG A 58 -6.95 10.62 1.99
C ARG A 58 -6.57 9.17 2.23
N ILE A 59 -7.42 8.43 2.96
CA ILE A 59 -7.25 6.98 3.11
C ILE A 59 -7.69 6.31 1.80
N ILE A 60 -6.83 5.45 1.27
CA ILE A 60 -7.10 4.65 0.07
C ILE A 60 -7.64 3.31 0.50
N THR A 61 -8.68 2.86 -0.17
CA THR A 61 -9.32 1.56 0.04
C THR A 61 -9.38 0.77 -1.26
N ARG A 62 -9.85 -0.48 -1.17
CA ARG A 62 -10.07 -1.36 -2.34
C ARG A 62 -11.06 -0.81 -3.37
N ASP A 63 -11.93 0.11 -2.97
CA ASP A 63 -12.99 0.65 -3.83
C ASP A 63 -12.51 1.92 -4.58
N ASP A 64 -11.31 2.42 -4.28
CA ASP A 64 -10.67 3.53 -4.98
C ASP A 64 -9.98 3.05 -6.28
N PRO A 65 -9.84 3.92 -7.31
CA PRO A 65 -9.21 3.56 -8.59
C PRO A 65 -7.81 2.95 -8.48
N GLU A 66 -7.03 3.38 -7.49
CA GLU A 66 -5.67 2.93 -7.21
C GLU A 66 -5.65 1.61 -6.42
N GLY A 67 -6.74 1.27 -5.73
CA GLY A 67 -6.80 0.15 -4.78
C GLY A 67 -6.53 -1.20 -5.43
N LEU A 68 -7.05 -1.43 -6.64
CA LEU A 68 -6.82 -2.67 -7.37
C LEU A 68 -5.36 -2.82 -7.82
N GLN A 69 -4.68 -1.71 -8.15
CA GLN A 69 -3.27 -1.76 -8.52
C GLN A 69 -2.39 -2.13 -7.32
N LEU A 70 -2.66 -1.56 -6.14
CA LEU A 70 -1.98 -1.93 -4.88
C LEU A 70 -2.13 -3.43 -4.57
N ILE A 71 -3.36 -3.95 -4.61
CA ILE A 71 -3.63 -5.36 -4.35
C ILE A 71 -2.87 -6.28 -5.32
N ARG A 72 -2.80 -5.91 -6.60
CA ARG A 72 -2.05 -6.68 -7.61
C ARG A 72 -0.55 -6.66 -7.36
N HIS A 73 -0.01 -5.53 -6.89
CA HIS A 73 1.41 -5.43 -6.56
C HIS A 73 1.76 -6.34 -5.39
N ASP A 74 0.96 -6.30 -4.33
CA ASP A 74 1.16 -7.17 -3.15
C ASP A 74 1.02 -8.65 -3.53
N ALA A 75 0.07 -8.99 -4.40
CA ALA A 75 -0.08 -10.36 -4.91
C ALA A 75 1.15 -10.83 -5.71
N ALA A 76 1.82 -9.94 -6.46
CA ALA A 76 3.08 -10.24 -7.11
C ALA A 76 4.19 -10.55 -6.08
N HIS A 77 4.27 -9.78 -4.99
CA HIS A 77 5.21 -10.05 -3.90
C HIS A 77 4.93 -11.40 -3.21
N ILE A 78 3.66 -11.72 -2.94
CA ILE A 78 3.27 -13.03 -2.37
C ILE A 78 3.69 -14.18 -3.30
N MET A 79 3.49 -14.03 -4.61
CA MET A 79 3.92 -15.03 -5.59
C MET A 79 5.45 -15.19 -5.58
N ALA A 80 6.21 -14.09 -5.55
CA ALA A 80 7.67 -14.16 -5.48
C ALA A 80 8.16 -14.88 -4.22
N GLN A 81 7.58 -14.57 -3.06
CA GLN A 81 7.91 -15.26 -1.81
C GLN A 81 7.62 -16.76 -1.90
N ALA A 82 6.42 -17.13 -2.39
CA ALA A 82 6.03 -18.53 -2.53
C ALA A 82 6.95 -19.30 -3.50
N VAL A 83 7.35 -18.67 -4.62
CA VAL A 83 8.30 -19.27 -5.57
C VAL A 83 9.67 -19.49 -4.94
N GLN A 84 10.19 -18.54 -4.16
CA GLN A 84 11.48 -18.71 -3.47
C GLN A 84 11.44 -19.81 -2.40
N GLU A 85 10.31 -19.99 -1.73
CA GLU A 85 10.12 -21.05 -0.73
C GLU A 85 10.01 -22.44 -1.39
N LEU A 86 9.22 -22.57 -2.44
CA LEU A 86 9.00 -23.84 -3.14
C LEU A 86 10.17 -24.25 -4.04
N TYR A 87 10.91 -23.28 -4.60
CA TYR A 87 12.02 -23.49 -5.51
C TYR A 87 13.27 -22.73 -5.03
N PRO A 88 13.97 -23.24 -4.00
CA PRO A 88 15.14 -22.58 -3.42
C PRO A 88 16.23 -22.28 -4.45
N GLY A 89 16.84 -21.09 -4.36
CA GLY A 89 17.86 -20.61 -5.30
C GLY A 89 17.31 -19.85 -6.51
N THR A 90 15.99 -19.81 -6.68
CA THR A 90 15.35 -18.93 -7.68
C THR A 90 15.61 -17.46 -7.36
N GLN A 91 16.06 -16.69 -8.35
CA GLN A 91 16.30 -15.26 -8.21
C GLN A 91 15.11 -14.46 -8.74
N VAL A 92 14.67 -13.52 -7.92
CA VAL A 92 13.57 -12.60 -8.18
C VAL A 92 14.10 -11.44 -9.01
N THR A 93 13.41 -11.04 -10.08
CA THR A 93 13.83 -9.91 -10.92
C THR A 93 12.79 -8.78 -10.92
N ILE A 94 11.90 -8.70 -11.90
CA ILE A 94 10.89 -7.63 -12.04
C ILE A 94 9.49 -8.24 -11.99
N GLY A 95 8.60 -7.66 -11.18
CA GLY A 95 7.21 -8.09 -11.09
C GLY A 95 6.22 -6.92 -11.12
N PRO A 96 5.93 -6.37 -12.31
CA PRO A 96 5.08 -5.20 -12.42
C PRO A 96 3.59 -5.57 -12.40
N VAL A 97 2.77 -4.62 -11.97
CA VAL A 97 1.34 -4.63 -12.25
C VAL A 97 1.11 -4.28 -13.72
N ILE A 98 0.16 -4.98 -14.35
CA ILE A 98 -0.31 -4.74 -15.72
C ILE A 98 -1.82 -4.48 -15.72
N GLU A 99 -2.37 -4.07 -16.86
CA GLU A 99 -3.78 -3.65 -17.00
C GLU A 99 -4.77 -4.66 -16.39
N ASN A 100 -4.54 -5.96 -16.59
CA ASN A 100 -5.45 -7.02 -16.16
C ASN A 100 -4.84 -8.01 -15.17
N GLY A 101 -3.71 -7.68 -14.52
CA GLY A 101 -3.06 -8.59 -13.58
C GLY A 101 -1.67 -8.14 -13.15
N PHE A 102 -0.80 -9.11 -12.92
CA PHE A 102 0.62 -8.93 -12.63
C PHE A 102 1.38 -10.15 -13.16
N TYR A 103 2.68 -10.02 -13.35
CA TYR A 103 3.57 -11.15 -13.57
C TYR A 103 4.83 -10.97 -12.71
N TYR A 104 5.72 -11.96 -12.73
CA TYR A 104 7.05 -11.83 -12.14
C TYR A 104 8.05 -12.64 -12.95
N ASP A 105 9.13 -11.99 -13.34
CA ASP A 105 10.26 -12.61 -14.01
C ASP A 105 11.19 -13.25 -12.98
N PHE A 106 11.54 -14.51 -13.20
CA PHE A 106 12.45 -15.27 -12.34
C PHE A 106 13.62 -15.82 -13.13
N TYR A 107 14.82 -15.79 -12.54
CA TYR A 107 15.95 -16.55 -13.04
C TYR A 107 16.11 -17.87 -12.26
N ARG A 108 16.12 -18.97 -13.02
CA ARG A 108 16.33 -20.34 -12.53
C ARG A 108 16.89 -21.19 -13.67
N ASN A 109 17.64 -22.25 -13.34
CA ASN A 109 18.26 -23.15 -14.32
C ASN A 109 17.25 -24.12 -14.97
N GLU A 110 16.20 -24.50 -14.24
CA GLU A 110 15.17 -25.42 -14.70
C GLU A 110 13.86 -24.64 -14.95
N PRO A 111 13.07 -25.00 -15.98
CA PRO A 111 11.73 -24.43 -16.21
C PRO A 111 10.72 -24.82 -15.10
N PHE A 112 9.63 -24.07 -14.98
CA PHE A 112 8.52 -24.42 -14.06
C PHE A 112 7.59 -25.51 -14.61
N THR A 113 7.65 -25.79 -15.92
CA THR A 113 6.79 -26.73 -16.66
C THR A 113 7.61 -27.69 -17.49
#